data_AF-A0A5S9NV38-F1
#
_entry.id   AF-A0A5S9NV38-F1
#
_cell.length_a   1.000
_cell.length_b   1.000
_cell.length_c   1.000
_cell.angle_alpha   90.00
_cell.angle_beta   90.00
_cell.angle_gamma   90.00
#
_symmetry.space_group_name_H-M   'P 1'
#
loop_
_entity.id
_entity.type
_entity.pdbx_description
1 polymer ?
#
loop_
_entity_poly.entity_id
_entity_poly.type
_entity_poly.pdbx_seq_one_letter_code
_entity_poly.pdbx_strand_id
1 'polypeptide(L)'
;MLTGLLFLAMSATTSAPARADAGFDRWLAAQWPAAQAMGISRATFERETRGLEPDYSLPDLAIPGKPRKPDGQAEFVQTPAAYVSDKAIGNYAARGRKLAGQYAAELKVIEQQFGVPGSVLLAIWARETAFGGAKLNHDALRVLATQAYVGRRKDDFQPEFLAALKILDEGHVTRAQMKSSWAGAMGLTQFLPTGYLTYGVDLDGDGTANIWTSVPEALAATASLLREKGWQPGKRWAYEIAVPAGFDCTQAEPDVTLTIGDWLKRGVKIADGRRVPPSAMKDKASIIMPAGPFGPAFLTPANYFVLKAYNFADLYVLYVGHLADRIEDDKPFAQGWKDIALVKTRDLEFMQKVLTREGYYAEKIDGKAGMKTRAALGAYQKANGLPLDCWPDAQVLEHMRRGG
;
A
#
# COMPACT_ATOMS: atom_id res chain seq x y z
N MET A 1 -78.95 -14.91 -31.40
CA MET A 1 -79.40 -14.58 -30.03
C MET A 1 -78.63 -15.44 -29.03
N LEU A 2 -78.28 -14.85 -27.88
CA LEU A 2 -77.60 -15.39 -26.69
C LEU A 2 -76.06 -15.39 -26.64
N THR A 3 -75.58 -14.32 -25.97
CA THR A 3 -74.59 -14.25 -24.88
C THR A 3 -73.91 -15.55 -24.39
N GLY A 4 -72.58 -15.50 -24.25
CA GLY A 4 -71.78 -16.42 -23.43
C GLY A 4 -70.52 -15.72 -22.89
N LEU A 5 -70.39 -15.70 -21.56
CA LEU A 5 -69.48 -14.92 -20.73
C LEU A 5 -67.97 -15.09 -21.04
N LEU A 6 -67.25 -13.96 -20.95
CA LEU A 6 -65.80 -13.87 -20.75
C LEU A 6 -65.40 -14.50 -19.40
N PHE A 7 -64.48 -15.46 -19.43
CA PHE A 7 -63.58 -15.74 -18.32
C PHE A 7 -62.18 -15.26 -18.69
N LEU A 8 -61.75 -14.18 -18.05
CA LEU A 8 -60.41 -13.62 -18.16
C LEU A 8 -59.45 -14.55 -17.40
N ALA A 9 -58.65 -15.34 -18.12
CA ALA A 9 -57.56 -16.09 -17.53
C ALA A 9 -56.48 -15.10 -17.07
N MET A 10 -56.38 -14.87 -15.75
CA MET A 10 -55.24 -14.20 -15.15
C MET A 10 -54.02 -15.10 -15.32
N SER A 11 -53.25 -14.86 -16.37
CA SER A 11 -51.89 -15.38 -16.49
C SER A 11 -51.03 -14.74 -15.41
N ALA A 12 -50.80 -15.48 -14.32
CA ALA A 12 -49.78 -15.13 -13.35
C ALA A 12 -48.42 -15.18 -14.05
N THR A 13 -47.90 -14.02 -14.44
CA THR A 13 -46.51 -13.87 -14.84
C THR A 13 -45.66 -14.07 -13.60
N THR A 14 -45.19 -15.29 -13.38
CA THR A 14 -44.12 -15.55 -12.43
C THR A 14 -42.89 -14.78 -12.91
N SER A 15 -42.59 -13.66 -12.26
CA SER A 15 -41.33 -12.95 -12.41
C SER A 15 -40.22 -13.93 -12.04
N ALA A 16 -39.51 -14.47 -13.04
CA ALA A 16 -38.31 -15.24 -12.79
C ALA A 16 -37.34 -14.35 -11.97
N PRO A 17 -36.77 -14.84 -10.86
CA PRO A 17 -35.77 -14.08 -10.13
C PRO A 17 -34.64 -13.71 -11.09
N ALA A 18 -34.11 -12.49 -10.94
CA ALA A 18 -32.98 -11.98 -11.70
C ALA A 18 -31.91 -13.08 -11.81
N ARG A 19 -31.55 -13.44 -13.04
CA ARG A 19 -30.74 -14.62 -13.34
C ARG A 19 -29.44 -14.55 -12.56
N ALA A 20 -29.21 -15.50 -11.65
CA ALA A 20 -27.91 -15.76 -11.05
C ALA A 20 -26.85 -15.84 -12.16
N ASP A 21 -25.67 -15.28 -11.91
CA ASP A 21 -24.59 -15.28 -12.90
C ASP A 21 -24.06 -16.71 -13.09
N ALA A 22 -24.66 -17.43 -14.05
CA ALA A 22 -24.29 -18.81 -14.34
C ALA A 22 -22.81 -18.95 -14.77
N GLY A 23 -22.17 -17.87 -15.22
CA GLY A 23 -20.74 -17.85 -15.50
C GLY A 23 -19.92 -17.89 -14.20
N PHE A 24 -20.33 -17.08 -13.21
CA PHE A 24 -19.74 -17.08 -11.88
C PHE A 24 -19.92 -18.42 -11.17
N ASP A 25 -21.10 -19.03 -11.25
CA ASP A 25 -21.35 -20.36 -10.65
C ASP A 25 -20.41 -21.44 -11.24
N ARG A 26 -20.24 -21.44 -12.56
CA ARG A 26 -19.28 -22.34 -13.23
C ARG A 26 -17.84 -22.03 -12.83
N TRP A 27 -17.49 -20.75 -12.72
CA TRP A 27 -16.17 -20.33 -12.28
C TRP A 27 -15.90 -20.79 -10.85
N LEU A 28 -16.84 -20.62 -9.92
CA LEU A 28 -16.74 -21.11 -8.55
C LEU A 28 -16.54 -22.62 -8.52
N ALA A 29 -17.39 -23.38 -9.22
CA ALA A 29 -17.27 -24.84 -9.28
C ALA A 29 -15.89 -25.30 -9.81
N ALA A 30 -15.33 -24.58 -10.79
CA ALA A 30 -14.01 -24.86 -11.35
C ALA A 30 -12.84 -24.60 -10.38
N GLN A 31 -13.06 -23.91 -9.24
CA GLN A 31 -12.02 -23.69 -8.23
C GLN A 31 -11.77 -24.92 -7.35
N TRP A 32 -12.67 -25.91 -7.34
CA TRP A 32 -12.57 -27.06 -6.43
C TRP A 32 -11.23 -27.82 -6.52
N PRO A 33 -10.70 -28.19 -7.71
CA PRO A 33 -9.44 -28.91 -7.78
C PRO A 33 -8.27 -28.15 -7.13
N ALA A 34 -8.21 -26.83 -7.32
CA ALA A 34 -7.18 -25.98 -6.71
C ALA A 34 -7.39 -25.85 -5.20
N ALA A 35 -8.64 -25.69 -4.75
CA ALA A 35 -8.97 -25.65 -3.33
C ALA A 35 -8.60 -26.97 -2.62
N GLN A 36 -8.93 -28.10 -3.25
CA GLN A 36 -8.58 -29.43 -2.77
C GLN A 36 -7.07 -29.62 -2.68
N ALA A 37 -6.30 -29.16 -3.68
CA ALA A 37 -4.84 -29.21 -3.66
C ALA A 37 -4.22 -28.37 -2.52
N MET A 38 -4.92 -27.33 -2.05
CA MET A 38 -4.54 -26.56 -0.87
C MET A 38 -5.02 -27.18 0.46
N GLY A 39 -5.62 -28.37 0.42
CA GLY A 39 -6.09 -29.08 1.61
C GLY A 39 -7.38 -28.52 2.22
N ILE A 40 -8.16 -27.75 1.45
CA ILE A 40 -9.46 -27.20 1.89
C ILE A 40 -10.50 -28.32 1.87
N SER A 41 -11.24 -28.48 2.97
CA SER A 41 -12.29 -29.49 3.05
C SER A 41 -13.43 -29.22 2.05
N ARG A 42 -14.03 -30.30 1.52
CA ARG A 42 -15.20 -30.20 0.65
C ARG A 42 -16.37 -29.51 1.33
N ALA A 43 -16.56 -29.79 2.62
CA ALA A 43 -17.62 -29.22 3.42
C ALA A 43 -17.50 -27.69 3.54
N THR A 44 -16.29 -27.17 3.81
CA THR A 44 -16.07 -25.72 3.87
C THR A 44 -16.22 -25.09 2.50
N PHE A 45 -15.64 -25.66 1.44
CA PHE A 45 -15.81 -25.14 0.09
C PHE A 45 -17.30 -24.98 -0.26
N GLU A 46 -18.09 -26.05 -0.12
CA GLU A 46 -19.52 -26.00 -0.42
C GLU A 46 -20.33 -25.10 0.52
N ARG A 47 -19.94 -24.97 1.79
CA ARG A 47 -20.61 -24.07 2.74
C ARG A 47 -20.37 -22.61 2.36
N GLU A 48 -19.13 -22.26 2.06
CA GLU A 48 -18.73 -20.87 1.87
C GLU A 48 -19.02 -20.34 0.45
N THR A 49 -19.06 -21.20 -0.57
CA THR A 49 -19.39 -20.77 -1.95
C THR A 49 -20.87 -20.89 -2.30
N ARG A 50 -21.70 -21.54 -1.47
CA ARG A 50 -23.13 -21.73 -1.75
C ARG A 50 -23.88 -20.41 -1.72
N GLY A 51 -24.53 -20.09 -2.84
CA GLY A 51 -25.28 -18.83 -2.99
C GLY A 51 -24.38 -17.58 -2.97
N LEU A 52 -23.07 -17.75 -3.16
CA LEU A 52 -22.17 -16.61 -3.31
C LEU A 52 -22.47 -15.91 -4.64
N GLU A 53 -22.64 -14.59 -4.59
CA GLU A 53 -22.85 -13.76 -5.78
C GLU A 53 -21.72 -12.73 -5.92
N PRO A 54 -21.30 -12.38 -7.14
CA PRO A 54 -20.29 -11.36 -7.33
C PRO A 54 -20.80 -9.97 -6.91
N ASP A 55 -19.89 -9.09 -6.48
CA ASP A 55 -20.20 -7.69 -6.18
C ASP A 55 -19.72 -6.77 -7.33
N TYR A 56 -20.58 -6.57 -8.33
CA TYR A 56 -20.25 -5.73 -9.48
C TYR A 56 -20.17 -4.23 -9.18
N SER A 57 -20.51 -3.81 -7.95
CA SER A 57 -20.34 -2.42 -7.51
C SER A 57 -18.88 -2.08 -7.20
N LEU A 58 -18.03 -3.09 -6.95
CA LEU A 58 -16.62 -2.90 -6.64
C LEU A 58 -15.91 -2.07 -7.72
N PRO A 59 -14.93 -1.23 -7.34
CA PRO A 59 -14.10 -0.55 -8.32
C PRO A 59 -13.09 -1.51 -8.96
N ASP A 60 -12.45 -1.04 -10.03
CA ASP A 60 -11.39 -1.76 -10.75
C ASP A 60 -11.74 -3.12 -11.38
N LEU A 61 -13.01 -3.31 -11.74
CA LEU A 61 -13.46 -4.49 -12.49
C LEU A 61 -13.27 -4.30 -14.02
N ALA A 62 -12.97 -5.40 -14.71
CA ALA A 62 -12.79 -5.52 -16.15
C ALA A 62 -14.11 -5.88 -16.86
N ILE A 63 -15.17 -5.12 -16.59
CA ILE A 63 -16.51 -5.34 -17.21
C ILE A 63 -16.62 -4.51 -18.49
N PRO A 64 -17.09 -5.08 -19.62
CA PRO A 64 -17.33 -4.33 -20.86
C PRO A 64 -18.15 -3.06 -20.60
N GLY A 65 -17.68 -1.92 -21.10
CA GLY A 65 -18.35 -0.62 -20.93
C GLY A 65 -18.13 0.07 -19.57
N LYS A 66 -17.47 -0.57 -18.59
CA LYS A 66 -17.11 0.07 -17.30
C LYS A 66 -15.75 0.78 -17.44
N PRO A 67 -15.69 2.13 -17.48
CA PRO A 67 -14.42 2.83 -17.62
C PRO A 67 -13.52 2.57 -16.41
N ARG A 68 -12.21 2.52 -16.65
CA ARG A 68 -11.23 2.46 -15.57
C ARG A 68 -11.29 3.78 -14.78
N LYS A 69 -11.68 3.71 -13.51
CA LYS A 69 -11.46 4.85 -12.61
C LYS A 69 -9.94 4.98 -12.37
N PRO A 70 -9.36 6.18 -12.44
CA PRO A 70 -7.97 6.39 -12.05
C PRO A 70 -7.73 5.86 -10.63
N ASP A 71 -6.53 5.32 -10.39
CA ASP A 71 -6.10 4.88 -9.06
C ASP A 71 -6.12 6.10 -8.12
N GLY A 72 -7.11 6.16 -7.23
CA GLY A 72 -7.37 7.30 -6.33
C GLY A 72 -6.62 7.23 -5.01
N GLN A 73 -5.64 6.34 -4.89
CA GLN A 73 -4.82 6.21 -3.69
C GLN A 73 -4.10 7.52 -3.37
N ALA A 74 -4.32 8.03 -2.15
CA ALA A 74 -3.86 9.35 -1.71
C ALA A 74 -2.33 9.53 -1.90
N GLU A 75 -1.58 8.45 -1.72
CA GLU A 75 -0.13 8.31 -1.92
C GLU A 75 0.34 8.74 -3.32
N PHE A 76 -0.53 8.71 -4.32
CA PHE A 76 -0.19 8.99 -5.71
C PHE A 76 -0.91 10.22 -6.29
N VAL A 77 -1.86 10.81 -5.54
CA VAL A 77 -2.68 11.94 -6.02
C VAL A 77 -2.62 13.18 -5.12
N GLN A 78 -2.00 13.09 -3.95
CA GLN A 78 -1.73 14.23 -3.08
C GLN A 78 -0.29 14.72 -3.25
N THR A 79 -0.06 16.02 -3.01
CA THR A 79 1.31 16.51 -2.88
C THR A 79 1.97 15.85 -1.65
N PRO A 80 3.30 15.66 -1.65
CA PRO A 80 4.02 15.15 -0.48
C PRO A 80 3.65 15.91 0.79
N ALA A 81 3.68 17.25 0.75
CA ALA A 81 3.34 18.12 1.87
C ALA A 81 1.93 17.90 2.45
N ALA A 82 0.92 17.70 1.58
CA ALA A 82 -0.44 17.43 2.01
C ALA A 82 -0.57 16.03 2.65
N TYR A 83 0.10 15.03 2.05
CA TYR A 83 0.05 13.65 2.51
C TYR A 83 0.69 13.46 3.89
N VAL A 84 1.79 14.17 4.18
CA VAL A 84 2.49 14.14 5.48
C VAL A 84 2.25 15.41 6.31
N SER A 85 1.06 16.01 6.22
CA SER A 85 0.77 17.27 6.90
C SER A 85 1.06 17.21 8.40
N ASP A 86 1.79 18.21 8.90
CA ASP A 86 2.25 18.29 10.30
C ASP A 86 1.11 18.10 11.30
N LYS A 87 -0.01 18.81 11.10
CA LYS A 87 -1.20 18.72 11.94
C LYS A 87 -1.77 17.30 11.99
N ALA A 88 -1.89 16.63 10.85
CA ALA A 88 -2.45 15.27 10.81
C ALA A 88 -1.51 14.29 11.52
N ILE A 89 -0.21 14.32 11.19
CA ILE A 89 0.78 13.44 11.82
C ILE A 89 0.83 13.69 13.33
N GLY A 90 0.86 14.94 13.79
CA GLY A 90 0.85 15.27 15.22
C GLY A 90 -0.35 14.70 15.97
N ASN A 91 -1.55 14.74 15.37
CA ASN A 91 -2.75 14.11 15.96
C ASN A 91 -2.61 12.58 16.06
N TYR A 92 -2.12 11.93 15.01
CA TYR A 92 -1.88 10.48 15.02
C TYR A 92 -0.77 10.10 16.00
N ALA A 93 0.29 10.91 16.11
CA ALA A 93 1.39 10.70 17.04
C ALA A 93 0.93 10.79 18.49
N ALA A 94 0.08 11.78 18.83
CA ALA A 94 -0.50 11.90 20.16
C ALA A 94 -1.35 10.68 20.55
N ARG A 95 -2.12 10.13 19.61
CA ARG A 95 -2.86 8.87 19.84
C ARG A 95 -1.92 7.67 19.93
N GLY A 96 -0.92 7.60 19.05
CA GLY A 96 0.11 6.56 19.05
C GLY A 96 0.85 6.47 20.38
N ARG A 97 1.21 7.60 20.99
CA ARG A 97 1.84 7.63 22.33
C ARG A 97 0.96 7.02 23.42
N LYS A 98 -0.35 7.28 23.39
CA LYS A 98 -1.30 6.65 24.33
C LYS A 98 -1.36 5.14 24.12
N LEU A 99 -1.42 4.70 22.86
CA LEU A 99 -1.45 3.28 22.50
C LEU A 99 -0.13 2.57 22.83
N ALA A 100 1.01 3.26 22.71
CA ALA A 100 2.32 2.74 23.13
C ALA A 100 2.36 2.48 24.64
N GLY A 101 1.75 3.35 25.45
CA GLY A 101 1.57 3.12 26.89
C GLY A 101 0.59 1.98 27.19
N GLN A 102 -0.51 1.89 26.43
CA GLN A 102 -1.53 0.86 26.60
C GLN A 102 -0.99 -0.55 26.30
N TYR A 103 -0.21 -0.71 25.22
CA TYR A 103 0.32 -2.01 24.76
C TYR A 103 1.80 -2.19 25.07
N ALA A 104 2.32 -1.52 26.12
CA ALA A 104 3.75 -1.48 26.39
C ALA A 104 4.36 -2.88 26.62
N ALA A 105 3.63 -3.78 27.26
CA ALA A 105 4.09 -5.13 27.55
C ALA A 105 4.17 -5.98 26.27
N GLU A 106 3.13 -5.94 25.45
CA GLU A 106 3.02 -6.67 24.19
C GLU A 106 4.03 -6.14 23.16
N LEU A 107 4.13 -4.82 23.02
CA LEU A 107 5.13 -4.19 22.15
C LEU A 107 6.56 -4.59 22.52
N LYS A 108 6.86 -4.70 23.82
CA LYS A 108 8.18 -5.17 24.27
C LYS A 108 8.43 -6.62 23.87
N VAL A 109 7.44 -7.51 24.01
CA VAL A 109 7.55 -8.91 23.58
C VAL A 109 7.77 -8.99 22.05
N ILE A 110 6.96 -8.26 21.29
CA ILE A 110 7.06 -8.23 19.82
C ILE A 110 8.42 -7.67 19.38
N GLU A 111 8.87 -6.57 19.98
CA GLU A 111 10.18 -5.99 19.65
C GLU A 111 11.34 -6.94 20.01
N GLN A 112 11.24 -7.68 21.12
CA GLN A 112 12.24 -8.70 21.48
C GLN A 112 12.29 -9.86 20.47
N GLN A 113 11.13 -10.29 19.95
CA GLN A 113 11.05 -11.40 19.00
C GLN A 113 11.48 -10.99 17.58
N PHE A 114 11.02 -9.83 17.10
CA PHE A 114 11.16 -9.43 15.69
C PHE A 114 12.17 -8.31 15.45
N GLY A 115 12.55 -7.57 16.51
CA GLY A 115 13.48 -6.44 16.42
C GLY A 115 12.90 -5.20 15.73
N VAL A 116 11.58 -5.15 15.54
CA VAL A 116 10.86 -4.00 14.99
C VAL A 116 10.36 -3.12 16.14
N PRO A 117 10.73 -1.82 16.19
CA PRO A 117 10.28 -0.93 17.24
C PRO A 117 8.77 -0.79 17.29
N GLY A 118 8.19 -0.74 18.51
CA GLY A 118 6.75 -0.59 18.67
C GLY A 118 6.17 0.67 18.02
N SER A 119 6.94 1.76 17.97
CA SER A 119 6.57 3.00 17.27
C SER A 119 6.32 2.80 15.77
N VAL A 120 7.12 1.96 15.10
CA VAL A 120 6.96 1.61 13.69
C VAL A 120 5.69 0.79 13.49
N LEU A 121 5.44 -0.21 14.35
CA LEU A 121 4.24 -1.05 14.27
C LEU A 121 2.96 -0.22 14.47
N LEU A 122 2.96 0.69 15.45
CA LEU A 122 1.85 1.62 15.68
C LEU A 122 1.65 2.57 14.51
N ALA A 123 2.72 3.07 13.89
CA ALA A 123 2.62 3.96 12.73
C ALA A 123 2.02 3.26 11.50
N ILE A 124 2.37 1.99 11.26
CA ILE A 124 1.73 1.17 10.22
C ILE A 124 0.25 0.96 10.57
N TRP A 125 -0.07 0.54 11.79
CA TRP A 125 -1.47 0.35 12.19
C TRP A 125 -2.32 1.62 12.07
N ALA A 126 -1.73 2.79 12.36
CA ALA A 126 -2.35 4.09 12.12
C ALA A 126 -2.65 4.30 10.63
N ARG A 127 -1.69 4.00 9.75
CA ARG A 127 -1.82 4.21 8.32
C ARG A 127 -2.82 3.27 7.68
N GLU A 128 -2.81 2.00 8.09
CA GLU A 128 -3.67 0.96 7.49
C GLU A 128 -5.14 1.11 7.90
N THR A 129 -5.40 1.36 9.20
CA THR A 129 -6.78 1.34 9.71
C THR A 129 -7.11 2.45 10.69
N ALA A 130 -6.32 3.52 10.75
CA ALA A 130 -6.50 4.61 11.73
C ALA A 130 -6.59 4.08 13.17
N PHE A 131 -5.72 3.11 13.49
CA PHE A 131 -5.74 2.34 14.74
C PHE A 131 -7.09 1.62 14.96
N GLY A 132 -7.57 0.88 13.95
CA GLY A 132 -8.87 0.18 13.96
C GLY A 132 -10.11 1.06 13.82
N GLY A 133 -9.95 2.38 13.58
CA GLY A 133 -11.08 3.31 13.37
C GLY A 133 -11.70 3.23 11.97
N ALA A 134 -10.99 2.67 10.99
CA ALA A 134 -11.49 2.50 9.63
C ALA A 134 -12.55 1.38 9.57
N LYS A 135 -13.71 1.67 8.96
CA LYS A 135 -14.78 0.68 8.81
C LYS A 135 -14.52 -0.22 7.60
N LEU A 136 -14.21 -1.49 7.88
CA LEU A 136 -14.15 -2.56 6.88
C LEU A 136 -15.52 -3.22 6.78
N ASN A 137 -16.26 -2.92 5.70
CA ASN A 137 -17.66 -3.32 5.58
C ASN A 137 -17.87 -4.49 4.60
N HIS A 138 -16.84 -4.90 3.86
CA HIS A 138 -17.00 -5.93 2.84
C HIS A 138 -16.80 -7.33 3.42
N ASP A 139 -17.58 -8.30 2.90
CA ASP A 139 -17.29 -9.73 3.03
C ASP A 139 -16.04 -10.03 2.18
N ALA A 140 -14.95 -10.41 2.85
CA ALA A 140 -13.66 -10.63 2.18
C ALA A 140 -13.75 -11.72 1.10
N LEU A 141 -14.43 -12.82 1.40
CA LEU A 141 -14.57 -13.94 0.46
C LEU A 141 -15.31 -13.50 -0.80
N ARG A 142 -16.39 -12.72 -0.64
CA ARG A 142 -17.15 -12.16 -1.78
C ARG A 142 -16.31 -11.21 -2.62
N VAL A 143 -15.55 -10.32 -1.97
CA VAL A 143 -14.66 -9.38 -2.66
C VAL A 143 -13.62 -10.13 -3.49
N LEU A 144 -12.92 -11.07 -2.88
CA LEU A 144 -11.84 -11.82 -3.52
C LEU A 144 -12.36 -12.69 -4.65
N ALA A 145 -13.50 -13.36 -4.47
CA ALA A 145 -14.15 -14.11 -5.55
C ALA A 145 -14.52 -13.21 -6.73
N THR A 146 -15.04 -12.01 -6.47
CA THR A 146 -15.39 -11.04 -7.51
C THR A 146 -14.16 -10.56 -8.26
N GLN A 147 -13.09 -10.20 -7.55
CA GLN A 147 -11.83 -9.76 -8.16
C GLN A 147 -11.16 -10.90 -8.96
N ALA A 148 -11.21 -12.13 -8.47
CA ALA A 148 -10.68 -13.30 -9.17
C ALA A 148 -11.52 -13.73 -10.39
N TYR A 149 -12.80 -13.35 -10.44
CA TYR A 149 -13.67 -13.63 -11.59
C TYR A 149 -13.58 -12.56 -12.67
N VAL A 150 -13.79 -11.28 -12.30
CA VAL A 150 -13.94 -10.16 -13.25
C VAL A 150 -13.04 -8.96 -12.93
N GLY A 151 -12.13 -9.07 -11.96
CA GLY A 151 -11.15 -8.04 -11.66
C GLY A 151 -10.11 -7.89 -12.77
N ARG A 152 -9.48 -6.72 -12.86
CA ARG A 152 -8.39 -6.49 -13.84
C ARG A 152 -7.14 -7.31 -13.56
N ARG A 153 -6.96 -7.77 -12.32
CA ARG A 153 -5.85 -8.60 -11.84
C ARG A 153 -6.32 -9.98 -11.40
N LYS A 154 -7.28 -10.55 -12.13
CA LYS A 154 -7.96 -11.81 -11.76
C LYS A 154 -6.99 -12.94 -11.38
N ASP A 155 -5.87 -13.06 -12.09
CA ASP A 155 -4.87 -14.11 -11.86
C ASP A 155 -4.11 -13.90 -10.54
N ASP A 156 -3.92 -12.65 -10.11
CA ASP A 156 -3.34 -12.32 -8.79
C ASP A 156 -4.33 -12.59 -7.65
N PHE A 157 -5.63 -12.50 -7.90
CA PHE A 157 -6.68 -12.63 -6.88
C PHE A 157 -7.21 -14.05 -6.69
N GLN A 158 -7.01 -14.95 -7.65
CA GLN A 158 -7.43 -16.35 -7.49
C GLN A 158 -6.72 -17.03 -6.29
N PRO A 159 -5.38 -16.91 -6.11
CA PRO A 159 -4.72 -17.45 -4.93
C PRO A 159 -5.26 -16.85 -3.62
N GLU A 160 -5.61 -15.57 -3.62
CA GLU A 160 -6.17 -14.91 -2.44
C GLU A 160 -7.56 -15.43 -2.08
N PHE A 161 -8.42 -15.69 -3.07
CA PHE A 161 -9.71 -16.33 -2.85
C PHE A 161 -9.57 -17.72 -2.24
N LEU A 162 -8.65 -18.54 -2.76
CA LEU A 162 -8.39 -19.87 -2.22
C LEU A 162 -7.79 -19.81 -0.81
N ALA A 163 -6.87 -18.88 -0.56
CA ALA A 163 -6.32 -18.65 0.77
C ALA A 163 -7.40 -18.19 1.77
N ALA A 164 -8.37 -17.36 1.37
CA ALA A 164 -9.49 -16.99 2.23
C ALA A 164 -10.34 -18.22 2.62
N LEU A 165 -10.62 -19.13 1.68
CA LEU A 165 -11.30 -20.39 1.98
C LEU A 165 -10.49 -21.26 2.95
N LYS A 166 -9.16 -21.31 2.80
CA LYS A 166 -8.26 -22.04 3.70
C LYS A 166 -8.32 -21.48 5.13
N ILE A 167 -8.28 -20.16 5.27
CA ILE A 167 -8.38 -19.49 6.58
C ILE A 167 -9.73 -19.83 7.26
N LEU A 168 -10.83 -19.85 6.49
CA LEU A 168 -12.15 -20.24 7.01
C LEU A 168 -12.23 -21.73 7.37
N ASP A 169 -11.54 -22.59 6.62
CA ASP A 169 -11.50 -24.04 6.86
C ASP A 169 -10.71 -24.39 8.13
N GLU A 170 -9.62 -23.67 8.39
CA GLU A 170 -8.81 -23.82 9.60
C GLU A 170 -9.43 -23.18 10.84
N GLY A 171 -10.52 -22.42 10.68
CA GLY A 171 -11.28 -21.88 11.81
C GLY A 171 -10.69 -20.62 12.44
N HIS A 172 -9.68 -19.99 11.82
CA HIS A 172 -9.02 -18.78 12.33
C HIS A 172 -9.96 -17.57 12.48
N VAL A 173 -11.04 -17.54 11.70
CA VAL A 173 -12.05 -16.48 11.78
C VAL A 173 -13.36 -16.99 11.20
N THR A 174 -14.49 -16.46 11.70
CA THR A 174 -15.78 -16.72 11.04
C THR A 174 -15.94 -15.85 9.80
N ARG A 175 -16.69 -16.32 8.80
CA ARG A 175 -17.00 -15.51 7.61
C ARG A 175 -17.62 -14.14 7.95
N ALA A 176 -18.45 -14.08 8.99
CA ALA A 176 -19.05 -12.83 9.44
C ALA A 176 -18.00 -11.80 9.89
N GLN A 177 -16.92 -12.27 10.52
CA GLN A 177 -15.82 -11.46 11.06
C GLN A 177 -14.70 -11.22 10.04
N MET A 178 -14.58 -12.05 9.00
CA MET A 178 -13.58 -11.88 7.93
C MET A 178 -13.92 -10.67 7.04
N LYS A 179 -13.72 -9.47 7.59
CA LYS A 179 -13.98 -8.19 6.93
C LYS A 179 -12.76 -7.70 6.17
N SER A 180 -13.02 -7.06 5.04
CA SER A 180 -11.97 -6.46 4.22
C SER A 180 -12.31 -5.08 3.69
N SER A 181 -11.32 -4.43 3.09
CA SER A 181 -11.50 -3.36 2.12
C SER A 181 -12.14 -3.90 0.83
N TRP A 182 -12.52 -2.99 -0.07
CA TRP A 182 -13.03 -3.35 -1.41
C TRP A 182 -12.01 -4.15 -2.25
N ALA A 183 -10.72 -4.07 -1.89
CA ALA A 183 -9.62 -4.75 -2.57
C ALA A 183 -9.20 -6.06 -1.88
N GLY A 184 -9.94 -6.52 -0.86
CA GLY A 184 -9.70 -7.80 -0.19
C GLY A 184 -8.69 -7.75 0.96
N ALA A 185 -8.16 -6.56 1.30
CA ALA A 185 -7.26 -6.37 2.42
C ALA A 185 -8.00 -6.46 3.76
N MET A 186 -7.57 -7.36 4.65
CA MET A 186 -8.32 -7.84 5.81
C MET A 186 -7.83 -7.26 7.13
N GLY A 187 -8.76 -7.10 8.07
CA GLY A 187 -8.46 -6.84 9.48
C GLY A 187 -7.65 -5.56 9.73
N LEU A 188 -7.04 -5.49 10.91
CA LEU A 188 -6.27 -4.34 11.38
C LEU A 188 -4.99 -4.11 10.59
N THR A 189 -4.45 -5.17 9.97
CA THR A 189 -3.20 -5.15 9.18
C THR A 189 -3.41 -4.81 7.71
N GLN A 190 -4.63 -4.94 7.17
CA GLN A 190 -4.87 -4.85 5.73
C GLN A 190 -4.08 -5.88 4.91
N PHE A 191 -3.77 -7.05 5.49
CA PHE A 191 -3.18 -8.16 4.73
C PHE A 191 -4.18 -8.78 3.75
N LEU A 192 -3.69 -9.17 2.58
CA LEU A 192 -4.40 -10.15 1.76
C LEU A 192 -4.27 -11.55 2.41
N PRO A 193 -5.20 -12.49 2.13
CA PRO A 193 -5.19 -13.84 2.70
C PRO A 193 -3.88 -14.61 2.62
N THR A 194 -3.15 -14.57 1.51
CA THR A 194 -1.84 -15.24 1.43
C THR A 194 -0.83 -14.62 2.39
N GLY A 195 -0.87 -13.31 2.55
CA GLY A 195 -0.08 -12.58 3.55
C GLY A 195 -0.44 -12.97 4.98
N TYR A 196 -1.74 -13.13 5.26
CA TYR A 196 -2.19 -13.65 6.56
C TYR A 196 -1.62 -15.05 6.84
N LEU A 197 -1.76 -16.00 5.91
CA LEU A 197 -1.26 -17.36 6.08
C LEU A 197 0.27 -17.43 6.22
N THR A 198 0.99 -16.45 5.66
CA THR A 198 2.45 -16.41 5.69
C THR A 198 2.99 -15.72 6.95
N TYR A 199 2.36 -14.62 7.38
CA TYR A 199 2.90 -13.73 8.40
C TYR A 199 2.07 -13.68 9.68
N GLY A 200 0.92 -14.35 9.75
CA GLY A 200 0.11 -14.45 10.95
C GLY A 200 0.92 -14.98 12.13
N VAL A 201 0.77 -14.34 13.28
CA VAL A 201 1.41 -14.74 14.54
C VAL A 201 0.34 -14.91 15.59
N ASP A 202 0.20 -16.13 16.09
CA ASP A 202 -0.52 -16.45 17.32
C ASP A 202 0.38 -16.07 18.49
N LEU A 203 0.07 -14.95 19.14
CA LEU A 203 0.96 -14.37 20.15
C LEU A 203 0.65 -14.90 21.55
N ASP A 204 -0.60 -15.26 21.83
CA ASP A 204 -1.05 -15.73 23.15
C ASP A 204 -1.16 -17.26 23.25
N GLY A 205 -1.01 -17.98 22.14
CA GLY A 205 -0.94 -19.43 22.07
C GLY A 205 -2.30 -20.12 22.02
N ASP A 206 -3.37 -19.41 21.64
CA ASP A 206 -4.73 -19.96 21.56
C ASP A 206 -4.99 -20.77 20.28
N GLY A 207 -4.02 -20.80 19.36
CA GLY A 207 -4.06 -21.49 18.08
C GLY A 207 -4.47 -20.62 16.90
N THR A 208 -4.76 -19.33 17.11
CA THR A 208 -5.29 -18.42 16.08
C THR A 208 -4.54 -17.09 16.03
N ALA A 209 -3.95 -16.76 14.88
CA ALA A 209 -3.47 -15.40 14.66
C ALA A 209 -4.66 -14.45 14.39
N ASN A 210 -5.19 -13.74 15.38
CA ASN A 210 -6.40 -12.92 15.21
C ASN A 210 -6.09 -11.47 14.79
N ILE A 211 -5.81 -11.26 13.50
CA ILE A 211 -5.54 -9.91 12.95
C ILE A 211 -6.78 -9.01 12.86
N TRP A 212 -7.99 -9.50 13.18
CA TRP A 212 -9.24 -8.75 13.04
C TRP A 212 -9.60 -7.98 14.30
N THR A 213 -9.41 -8.59 15.47
CA THR A 213 -9.81 -7.98 16.74
C THR A 213 -8.71 -7.94 17.79
N SER A 214 -7.64 -8.74 17.66
CA SER A 214 -6.49 -8.68 18.56
C SER A 214 -5.46 -7.66 18.04
N VAL A 215 -5.29 -6.56 18.75
CA VAL A 215 -4.27 -5.56 18.42
C VAL A 215 -2.86 -6.14 18.57
N PRO A 216 -2.50 -6.81 19.68
CA PRO A 216 -1.17 -7.40 19.82
C PRO A 216 -0.78 -8.34 18.67
N GLU A 217 -1.70 -9.19 18.21
CA GLU A 217 -1.43 -10.14 17.13
C GLU A 217 -1.38 -9.48 15.75
N ALA A 218 -2.21 -8.46 15.51
CA ALA A 218 -2.06 -7.64 14.31
C ALA A 218 -0.69 -6.95 14.25
N LEU A 219 -0.20 -6.44 15.39
CA LEU A 219 1.13 -5.83 15.48
C LEU A 219 2.25 -6.89 15.34
N ALA A 220 2.08 -8.08 15.91
CA ALA A 220 3.01 -9.19 15.77
C ALA A 220 3.10 -9.69 14.31
N ALA A 221 1.96 -9.83 13.62
CA ALA A 221 1.91 -10.20 12.21
C ALA A 221 2.57 -9.14 11.31
N THR A 222 2.37 -7.86 11.62
CA THR A 222 3.08 -6.75 10.97
C THR A 222 4.60 -6.85 11.18
N ALA A 223 5.03 -7.15 12.41
CA ALA A 223 6.44 -7.32 12.74
C ALA A 223 7.07 -8.53 12.02
N SER A 224 6.34 -9.64 11.94
CA SER A 224 6.72 -10.85 11.21
C SER A 224 6.95 -10.56 9.72
N LEU A 225 6.03 -9.85 9.07
CA LEU A 225 6.20 -9.41 7.67
C LEU A 225 7.49 -8.58 7.52
N LEU A 226 7.67 -7.54 8.33
CA LEU A 226 8.85 -6.67 8.19
C LEU A 226 10.14 -7.44 8.42
N ARG A 227 10.15 -8.35 9.40
CA ARG A 227 11.30 -9.21 9.69
C ARG A 227 11.64 -10.11 8.51
N GLU A 228 10.65 -10.78 7.93
CA GLU A 228 10.84 -11.63 6.75
C GLU A 228 11.30 -10.81 5.53
N LYS A 229 10.84 -9.57 5.40
CA LYS A 229 11.29 -8.64 4.35
C LYS A 229 12.67 -8.03 4.61
N GLY A 230 13.35 -8.43 5.68
CA GLY A 230 14.75 -8.07 5.94
C GLY A 230 14.94 -6.87 6.86
N TRP A 231 13.98 -6.57 7.73
CA TRP A 231 14.15 -5.54 8.76
C TRP A 231 15.43 -5.75 9.56
N GLN A 232 16.22 -4.69 9.71
CA GLN A 232 17.49 -4.68 10.42
C GLN A 232 17.29 -4.01 11.79
N PRO A 233 17.27 -4.78 12.90
CA PRO A 233 17.04 -4.23 14.23
C PRO A 233 18.09 -3.20 14.62
N GLY A 234 17.67 -2.18 15.36
CA GLY A 234 18.54 -1.08 15.80
C GLY A 234 18.98 -0.11 14.70
N LYS A 235 18.56 -0.31 13.44
CA LYS A 235 18.83 0.63 12.34
C LYS A 235 17.62 1.50 12.05
N ARG A 236 17.88 2.75 11.69
CA ARG A 236 16.83 3.72 11.34
C ARG A 236 16.25 3.46 9.96
N TRP A 237 15.02 3.90 9.75
CA TRP A 237 14.37 3.89 8.44
C TRP A 237 14.95 4.97 7.53
N ALA A 238 15.21 6.18 8.05
CA ALA A 238 15.87 7.27 7.33
C ALA A 238 16.46 8.33 8.29
N TYR A 239 17.20 9.27 7.69
CA TYR A 239 17.62 10.53 8.30
C TYR A 239 17.17 11.69 7.40
N GLU A 240 16.54 12.71 7.97
CA GLU A 240 16.33 13.96 7.24
C GLU A 240 17.68 14.65 7.02
N ILE A 241 17.92 15.15 5.80
CA ILE A 241 19.21 15.70 5.41
C ILE A 241 19.09 17.03 4.66
N ALA A 242 20.07 17.89 4.88
CA ALA A 242 20.37 19.01 4.01
C ALA A 242 21.46 18.61 3.02
N VAL A 243 21.14 18.68 1.73
CA VAL A 243 22.10 18.48 0.63
C VAL A 243 22.88 19.77 0.35
N PRO A 244 24.13 19.69 -0.16
CA PRO A 244 24.90 20.89 -0.50
C PRO A 244 24.24 21.72 -1.60
N ALA A 245 24.58 23.01 -1.66
CA ALA A 245 24.13 23.89 -2.73
C ALA A 245 24.57 23.33 -4.10
N GLY A 246 23.66 23.35 -5.08
CA GLY A 246 23.92 22.78 -6.41
C GLY A 246 23.93 21.24 -6.44
N PHE A 247 23.40 20.57 -5.40
CA PHE A 247 23.22 19.12 -5.43
C PHE A 247 22.42 18.70 -6.67
N ASP A 248 22.95 17.71 -7.37
CA ASP A 248 22.37 17.18 -8.57
C ASP A 248 21.23 16.19 -8.23
N CYS A 249 19.99 16.63 -8.42
CA CYS A 249 18.81 15.85 -8.07
C CYS A 249 18.67 14.53 -8.85
N THR A 250 19.41 14.33 -9.97
CA THR A 250 19.39 13.02 -10.65
C THR A 250 20.07 11.93 -9.84
N GLN A 251 20.86 12.29 -8.82
CA GLN A 251 21.45 11.35 -7.88
C GLN A 251 20.48 10.93 -6.76
N ALA A 252 19.29 11.53 -6.66
CA ALA A 252 18.29 11.22 -5.64
C ALA A 252 17.41 10.02 -6.05
N GLU A 253 18.05 8.87 -6.30
CA GLU A 253 17.40 7.63 -6.69
C GLU A 253 18.03 6.37 -6.04
N PRO A 254 17.33 5.22 -6.03
CA PRO A 254 17.79 4.02 -5.32
C PRO A 254 19.16 3.51 -5.77
N ASP A 255 19.46 3.58 -7.07
CA ASP A 255 20.66 2.96 -7.65
C ASP A 255 21.93 3.75 -7.32
N VAL A 256 21.80 5.04 -6.99
CA VAL A 256 22.91 5.87 -6.55
C VAL A 256 23.09 5.67 -5.04
N THR A 257 23.81 4.60 -4.71
CA THR A 257 24.05 4.17 -3.32
C THR A 257 25.48 4.44 -2.89
N LEU A 258 25.66 5.04 -1.71
CA LEU A 258 26.95 5.14 -1.01
C LEU A 258 26.77 4.75 0.46
N THR A 259 27.87 4.68 1.22
CA THR A 259 27.74 4.58 2.68
C THR A 259 27.26 5.90 3.27
N ILE A 260 26.57 5.86 4.42
CA ILE A 260 26.17 7.07 5.14
C ILE A 260 27.39 7.97 5.39
N GLY A 261 28.51 7.39 5.82
CA GLY A 261 29.74 8.14 6.06
C GLY A 261 30.28 8.84 4.81
N ASP A 262 30.19 8.23 3.63
CA ASP A 262 30.65 8.84 2.38
C ASP A 262 29.72 9.95 1.89
N TRP A 263 28.41 9.83 2.09
CA TRP A 263 27.48 10.94 1.85
C TRP A 263 27.81 12.15 2.74
N LEU A 264 28.06 11.92 4.04
CA LEU A 264 28.43 12.99 4.96
C LEU A 264 29.75 13.67 4.56
N LYS A 265 30.76 12.91 4.12
CA LYS A 265 32.02 13.46 3.58
C LYS A 265 31.80 14.31 2.33
N ARG A 266 30.76 14.03 1.53
CA ARG A 266 30.37 14.81 0.34
C ARG A 266 29.56 16.07 0.69
N GLY A 267 29.43 16.41 1.98
CA GLY A 267 28.79 17.64 2.42
C GLY A 267 27.30 17.53 2.71
N VAL A 268 26.72 16.32 2.63
CA VAL A 268 25.38 16.05 3.17
C VAL A 268 25.41 16.22 4.69
N LYS A 269 24.41 16.88 5.26
CA LYS A 269 24.30 17.11 6.70
C LYS A 269 22.98 16.54 7.22
N ILE A 270 22.98 15.99 8.43
CA ILE A 270 21.74 15.60 9.11
C ILE A 270 20.99 16.88 9.51
N ALA A 271 19.75 17.04 9.06
CA ALA A 271 19.00 18.28 9.19
C ALA A 271 18.36 18.46 10.57
N ASP A 272 17.92 17.36 11.19
CA ASP A 272 17.20 17.37 12.47
C ASP A 272 18.13 17.28 13.70
N GLY A 273 19.45 17.35 13.47
CA GLY A 273 20.47 17.28 14.52
C GLY A 273 20.64 15.90 15.14
N ARG A 274 19.95 14.85 14.66
CA ARG A 274 20.14 13.49 15.17
C ARG A 274 21.57 13.02 14.91
N ARG A 275 22.12 12.30 15.89
CA ARG A 275 23.43 11.67 15.77
C ARG A 275 23.32 10.40 14.92
N VAL A 276 24.16 10.28 13.91
CA VAL A 276 24.40 8.99 13.24
C VAL A 276 25.31 8.15 14.14
N PRO A 277 24.89 6.96 14.59
CA PRO A 277 25.73 6.10 15.41
C PRO A 277 26.92 5.58 14.57
N PRO A 278 28.11 5.36 15.16
CA PRO A 278 29.27 4.87 14.43
C PRO A 278 29.02 3.56 13.67
N SER A 279 28.16 2.69 14.21
CA SER A 279 27.74 1.44 13.57
C SER A 279 27.00 1.66 12.25
N ALA A 280 26.25 2.76 12.12
CA ALA A 280 25.49 3.07 10.91
C ALA A 280 26.33 3.77 9.82
N MET A 281 27.54 4.24 10.13
CA MET A 281 28.38 4.96 9.15
C MET A 281 28.72 4.13 7.91
N LYS A 282 28.76 2.80 8.05
CA LYS A 282 29.03 1.85 6.96
C LYS A 282 27.78 1.37 6.23
N ASP A 283 26.59 1.72 6.72
CA ASP A 283 25.35 1.32 6.08
C ASP A 283 25.22 1.98 4.72
N LYS A 284 24.80 1.20 3.73
CA LYS A 284 24.45 1.70 2.41
C LYS A 284 23.15 2.49 2.49
N ALA A 285 23.13 3.65 1.85
CA ALA A 285 21.96 4.51 1.76
C ALA A 285 21.93 5.27 0.44
N SER A 286 20.71 5.59 0.01
CA SER A 286 20.45 6.43 -1.16
C SER A 286 19.73 7.69 -0.72
N ILE A 287 19.89 8.77 -1.48
CA ILE A 287 19.15 10.02 -1.23
C ILE A 287 17.80 9.93 -1.91
N ILE A 288 16.75 10.35 -1.21
CA ILE A 288 15.40 10.48 -1.77
C ILE A 288 14.90 11.91 -1.53
N MET A 289 14.33 12.50 -2.58
CA MET A 289 13.71 13.82 -2.54
C MET A 289 12.24 13.68 -2.98
N PRO A 290 11.29 13.44 -2.05
CA PRO A 290 9.90 13.14 -2.39
C PRO A 290 9.18 14.26 -3.15
N ALA A 291 9.62 15.51 -2.97
CA ALA A 291 9.15 16.69 -3.67
C ALA A 291 10.25 17.37 -4.50
N GLY A 292 11.28 16.63 -4.98
CA GLY A 292 12.47 17.26 -5.56
C GLY A 292 13.11 18.29 -4.60
N PRO A 293 13.65 19.42 -5.06
CA PRO A 293 14.23 20.46 -4.21
C PRO A 293 13.18 21.32 -3.46
N PHE A 294 11.89 20.97 -3.57
CA PHE A 294 10.79 21.73 -2.99
C PHE A 294 10.39 21.25 -1.58
N GLY A 295 11.16 20.36 -0.95
CA GLY A 295 10.89 19.89 0.41
C GLY A 295 12.08 19.20 1.06
N PRO A 296 11.86 18.54 2.21
CA PRO A 296 12.86 17.72 2.88
C PRO A 296 13.45 16.63 1.99
N ALA A 297 14.74 16.37 2.17
CA ALA A 297 15.45 15.24 1.57
C ALA A 297 15.81 14.21 2.64
N PHE A 298 15.96 12.95 2.24
CA PHE A 298 16.18 11.85 3.16
C PHE A 298 17.34 10.97 2.71
N LEU A 299 18.19 10.60 3.67
CA LEU A 299 19.17 9.54 3.51
C LEU A 299 18.55 8.22 3.97
N THR A 300 18.40 7.27 3.04
CA THR A 300 17.51 6.12 3.20
C THR A 300 18.27 4.79 3.19
N PRO A 301 18.57 4.21 4.37
CA PRO A 301 19.16 2.88 4.50
C PRO A 301 18.13 1.76 4.24
N ALA A 302 18.55 0.50 4.39
CA ALA A 302 17.77 -0.69 4.06
C ALA A 302 16.34 -0.70 4.65
N ASN A 303 16.14 -0.28 5.90
CA ASN A 303 14.82 -0.30 6.53
C ASN A 303 13.79 0.62 5.84
N TYR A 304 14.22 1.65 5.11
CA TYR A 304 13.34 2.42 4.23
C TYR A 304 12.67 1.50 3.19
N PHE A 305 13.46 0.67 2.53
CA PHE A 305 13.00 -0.24 1.48
C PHE A 305 12.22 -1.42 2.04
N VAL A 306 12.48 -1.83 3.28
CA VAL A 306 11.66 -2.83 3.99
C VAL A 306 10.24 -2.30 4.21
N LEU A 307 10.06 -1.03 4.58
CA LEU A 307 8.73 -0.43 4.70
C LEU A 307 7.98 -0.38 3.35
N LYS A 308 8.70 -0.28 2.22
CA LYS A 308 8.10 -0.37 0.89
C LYS A 308 7.52 -1.75 0.56
N ALA A 309 7.91 -2.79 1.30
CA ALA A 309 7.33 -4.12 1.14
C ALA A 309 5.90 -4.23 1.70
N TYR A 310 5.49 -3.29 2.56
CA TYR A 310 4.10 -3.17 3.02
C TYR A 310 3.24 -2.43 1.99
N ASN A 311 3.72 -1.26 1.54
CA ASN A 311 3.13 -0.52 0.42
C ASN A 311 4.25 0.18 -0.37
N PHE A 312 4.30 -0.09 -1.67
CA PHE A 312 5.38 0.35 -2.55
C PHE A 312 5.22 1.83 -2.98
N ALA A 313 5.08 2.74 -2.03
CA ALA A 313 5.00 4.19 -2.25
C ALA A 313 5.96 4.95 -1.33
N ASP A 314 6.71 5.90 -1.89
CA ASP A 314 7.67 6.71 -1.10
C ASP A 314 6.95 7.54 -0.03
N LEU A 315 5.77 8.08 -0.37
CA LEU A 315 4.95 8.87 0.55
C LEU A 315 4.41 8.02 1.69
N TYR A 316 4.03 6.77 1.43
CA TYR A 316 3.63 5.83 2.47
C TYR A 316 4.76 5.62 3.48
N VAL A 317 5.98 5.33 2.99
CA VAL A 317 7.14 5.13 3.87
C VAL A 317 7.47 6.39 4.64
N LEU A 318 7.39 7.56 4.00
CA LEU A 318 7.59 8.84 4.67
C LEU A 318 6.57 9.07 5.79
N TYR A 319 5.28 8.78 5.55
CA TYR A 319 4.24 8.88 6.56
C TYR A 319 4.50 7.94 7.73
N VAL A 320 4.75 6.65 7.46
CA VAL A 320 4.97 5.64 8.50
C VAL A 320 6.23 5.97 9.30
N GLY A 321 7.35 6.22 8.63
CA GLY A 321 8.62 6.54 9.27
C GLY A 321 8.56 7.82 10.10
N HIS A 322 7.98 8.89 9.54
CA HIS A 322 7.84 10.15 10.26
C HIS A 322 6.86 10.05 11.43
N LEU A 323 5.73 9.34 11.27
CA LEU A 323 4.80 9.11 12.37
C LEU A 323 5.44 8.28 13.49
N ALA A 324 6.22 7.25 13.15
CA ALA A 324 6.97 6.46 14.13
C ALA A 324 7.95 7.35 14.92
N ASP A 325 8.71 8.20 14.23
CA ASP A 325 9.60 9.16 14.87
C ASP A 325 8.85 10.13 15.80
N ARG A 326 7.65 10.60 15.40
CA ARG A 326 6.84 11.52 16.21
C ARG A 326 6.12 10.87 17.39
N ILE A 327 5.89 9.56 17.34
CA ILE A 327 5.44 8.81 18.51
C ILE A 327 6.55 8.81 19.57
N GLU A 328 7.82 8.70 19.18
CA GLU A 328 8.96 8.68 20.11
C GLU A 328 9.39 10.08 20.57
N ASP A 329 9.57 11.01 19.63
CA ASP A 329 10.04 12.37 19.83
C ASP A 329 9.24 13.30 18.90
N ASP A 330 8.30 14.05 19.48
CA ASP A 330 7.24 14.78 18.76
C ASP A 330 7.75 16.04 18.04
N LYS A 331 8.67 15.86 17.09
CA LYS A 331 9.25 16.92 16.28
C LYS A 331 8.76 16.84 14.83
N PRO A 332 8.41 17.98 14.22
CA PRO A 332 8.14 18.04 12.78
C PRO A 332 9.42 17.79 11.98
N PHE A 333 9.28 17.74 10.65
CA PHE A 333 10.44 17.86 9.76
C PHE A 333 11.22 19.15 10.06
N ALA A 334 12.55 19.07 9.99
CA ALA A 334 13.43 20.21 10.19
C ALA A 334 13.31 21.23 9.06
N GLN A 335 12.99 20.77 7.85
CA GLN A 335 12.83 21.59 6.67
C GLN A 335 11.35 21.74 6.28
N GLY A 336 11.00 22.92 5.76
CA GLY A 336 9.67 23.21 5.25
C GLY A 336 9.43 22.68 3.84
N TRP A 337 8.15 22.58 3.48
CA TRP A 337 7.71 22.28 2.12
C TRP A 337 7.39 23.57 1.36
N LYS A 338 7.66 23.59 0.06
CA LYS A 338 7.18 24.60 -0.87
C LYS A 338 5.96 24.07 -1.61
N ASP A 339 5.14 24.99 -2.11
CA ASP A 339 4.00 24.63 -2.93
C ASP A 339 4.46 24.06 -4.28
N ILE A 340 3.90 22.91 -4.64
CA ILE A 340 4.15 22.22 -5.91
C ILE A 340 2.82 21.83 -6.55
N ALA A 341 2.77 21.94 -7.88
CA ALA A 341 1.65 21.43 -8.66
C ALA A 341 1.90 19.98 -9.08
N LEU A 342 0.84 19.17 -9.06
CA LEU A 342 0.85 17.84 -9.68
C LEU A 342 0.30 17.94 -11.09
N VAL A 343 0.95 17.28 -12.04
CA VAL A 343 0.36 17.03 -13.36
C VAL A 343 -0.61 15.85 -13.29
N LYS A 344 -1.51 15.76 -14.26
CA LYS A 344 -2.50 14.66 -14.32
C LYS A 344 -1.78 13.34 -14.64
N THR A 345 -2.29 12.23 -14.11
CA THR A 345 -1.77 10.87 -14.39
C THR A 345 -1.52 10.62 -15.87
N ARG A 346 -2.48 10.99 -16.75
CA ARG A 346 -2.34 10.84 -18.21
C ARG A 346 -1.17 11.64 -18.81
N ASP A 347 -0.89 12.82 -18.25
CA ASP A 347 0.19 13.69 -18.71
C ASP A 347 1.53 13.13 -18.22
N LEU A 348 1.54 12.55 -17.02
CA LEU A 348 2.69 11.88 -16.45
C LEU A 348 3.03 10.56 -17.19
N GLU A 349 2.02 9.78 -17.60
CA GLU A 349 2.20 8.63 -18.50
C GLU A 349 2.78 9.06 -19.86
N PHE A 350 2.35 10.22 -20.39
CA PHE A 350 2.91 10.78 -21.61
C PHE A 350 4.40 11.14 -21.41
N MET A 351 4.76 11.80 -20.31
CA MET A 351 6.15 12.12 -19.98
C MET A 351 6.99 10.84 -19.86
N GLN A 352 6.52 9.81 -19.16
CA GLN A 352 7.21 8.52 -19.06
C GLN A 352 7.42 7.86 -20.43
N LYS A 353 6.44 7.93 -21.35
CA LYS A 353 6.59 7.43 -22.73
C LYS A 353 7.67 8.18 -23.51
N VAL A 354 7.71 9.51 -23.39
CA VAL A 354 8.76 10.33 -24.00
C VAL A 354 10.12 9.95 -23.43
N LEU A 355 10.26 9.94 -22.10
CA LEU A 355 11.51 9.54 -21.43
C LEU A 355 11.99 8.14 -21.84
N THR A 356 11.07 7.19 -22.03
CA THR A 356 11.38 5.83 -22.50
C THR A 356 11.93 5.85 -23.93
N ARG A 357 11.27 6.60 -24.83
CA ARG A 357 11.69 6.72 -26.24
C ARG A 357 13.07 7.39 -26.36
N GLU A 358 13.33 8.41 -25.54
CA GLU A 358 14.62 9.12 -25.50
C GLU A 358 15.72 8.35 -24.73
N GLY A 359 15.41 7.18 -24.15
CA GLY A 359 16.39 6.33 -23.46
C GLY A 359 16.71 6.72 -22.00
N TYR A 360 15.94 7.62 -21.39
CA TYR A 360 16.13 8.03 -19.98
C TYR A 360 15.38 7.16 -18.97
N TYR A 361 14.39 6.36 -19.38
CA TYR A 361 13.51 5.60 -18.49
C TYR A 361 13.27 4.18 -19.00
N ALA A 362 13.42 3.19 -18.12
CA ALA A 362 13.27 1.77 -18.45
C ALA A 362 12.23 1.04 -17.58
N GLU A 363 11.62 1.75 -16.63
CA GLU A 363 10.63 1.20 -15.71
C GLU A 363 9.22 1.20 -16.32
N LYS A 364 8.27 0.63 -15.58
CA LYS A 364 6.86 0.62 -15.98
C LYS A 364 6.30 2.04 -16.15
N ILE A 365 5.52 2.23 -17.21
CA ILE A 365 4.68 3.41 -17.40
C ILE A 365 3.40 3.23 -16.58
N ASP A 366 3.27 4.01 -15.51
CA ASP A 366 2.20 3.90 -14.53
C ASP A 366 1.58 5.25 -14.14
N GLY A 367 2.09 6.35 -14.73
CA GLY A 367 1.63 7.69 -14.44
C GLY A 367 1.93 8.14 -13.02
N LYS A 368 3.00 7.61 -12.40
CA LYS A 368 3.44 7.95 -11.04
C LYS A 368 4.82 8.63 -11.07
N ALA A 369 4.93 9.72 -10.32
CA ALA A 369 6.19 10.47 -10.15
C ALA A 369 7.11 9.78 -9.14
N GLY A 370 7.39 8.48 -9.27
CA GLY A 370 8.32 7.76 -8.39
C GLY A 370 9.77 8.22 -8.55
N MET A 371 10.68 7.75 -7.69
CA MET A 371 12.11 8.13 -7.73
C MET A 371 12.74 8.00 -9.13
N LYS A 372 12.49 6.88 -9.80
CA LYS A 372 13.00 6.60 -11.16
C LYS A 372 12.46 7.58 -12.20
N THR A 373 11.17 7.90 -12.13
CA THR A 373 10.55 8.92 -12.99
C THR A 373 11.20 10.29 -12.75
N ARG A 374 11.39 10.68 -11.49
CA ARG A 374 12.00 11.98 -11.12
C ARG A 374 13.46 12.07 -11.58
N ALA A 375 14.26 11.03 -11.38
CA ALA A 375 15.64 10.98 -11.86
C ALA A 375 15.74 11.07 -13.40
N ALA A 376 14.90 10.33 -14.11
CA ALA A 376 14.82 10.38 -15.58
C ALA A 376 14.39 11.77 -16.08
N LEU A 377 13.44 12.42 -15.39
CA LEU A 377 13.05 13.81 -15.69
C LEU A 377 14.22 14.78 -15.52
N GLY A 378 15.00 14.64 -14.44
CA GLY A 378 16.19 15.47 -14.26
C GLY A 378 17.26 15.23 -15.33
N ALA A 379 17.45 13.99 -15.77
CA ALA A 379 18.36 13.68 -16.88
C ALA A 379 17.88 14.35 -18.19
N TYR A 380 16.58 14.28 -18.48
CA TYR A 380 15.98 14.99 -19.60
C TYR A 380 16.13 16.52 -19.47
N GLN A 381 15.89 17.08 -18.28
CA GLN A 381 16.03 18.53 -18.03
C GLN A 381 17.46 19.00 -18.33
N LYS A 382 18.47 18.27 -17.84
CA LYS A 382 19.89 18.57 -18.13
C LYS A 382 20.19 18.57 -19.62
N ALA A 383 19.76 17.51 -20.32
CA ALA A 383 20.03 17.35 -21.74
C ALA A 383 19.41 18.45 -22.60
N ASN A 384 18.32 19.06 -22.12
CA ASN A 384 17.57 20.09 -22.84
C ASN A 384 17.75 21.51 -22.25
N GLY A 385 18.71 21.71 -21.33
CA GLY A 385 18.97 23.04 -20.74
C GLY A 385 17.79 23.62 -19.92
N LEU A 386 16.90 22.75 -19.42
CA LEU A 386 15.80 23.14 -18.53
C LEU A 386 16.28 23.28 -17.08
N PRO A 387 15.54 24.00 -16.22
CA PRO A 387 15.80 24.00 -14.78
C PRO A 387 15.87 22.57 -14.22
N LEU A 388 16.94 22.27 -13.47
CA LEU A 388 17.18 20.95 -12.90
C LEU A 388 16.52 20.85 -11.52
N ASP A 389 15.24 20.46 -11.49
CA ASP A 389 14.50 20.21 -10.26
C ASP A 389 13.98 18.76 -10.14
N CYS A 390 14.15 17.95 -11.18
CA CYS A 390 13.69 16.56 -11.23
C CYS A 390 12.19 16.40 -10.95
N TRP A 391 11.39 17.46 -11.16
CA TRP A 391 9.97 17.47 -10.87
C TRP A 391 9.14 17.49 -12.16
N PRO A 392 8.08 16.68 -12.25
CA PRO A 392 7.17 16.75 -13.39
C PRO A 392 6.25 17.96 -13.25
N ASP A 393 6.65 19.06 -13.86
CA ASP A 393 5.87 20.27 -13.93
C ASP A 393 5.30 20.53 -15.34
N ALA A 394 4.57 21.65 -15.47
CA ALA A 394 4.00 22.07 -16.73
C ALA A 394 5.06 22.49 -17.77
N GLN A 395 6.22 23.00 -17.33
CA GLN A 395 7.28 23.45 -18.23
C GLN A 395 7.92 22.28 -18.96
N VAL A 396 8.29 21.22 -18.23
CA VAL A 396 8.87 20.01 -18.81
C VAL A 396 7.85 19.30 -19.71
N LEU A 397 6.59 19.20 -19.26
CA LEU A 397 5.51 18.59 -20.05
C LEU A 397 5.30 19.31 -21.39
N GLU A 398 5.27 20.65 -21.37
CA GLU A 398 5.07 21.45 -22.58
C GLU A 398 6.28 21.34 -23.54
N HIS A 399 7.50 21.32 -23.01
CA HIS A 399 8.69 21.07 -23.81
C HIS A 399 8.63 19.71 -24.52
N MET A 400 8.24 18.65 -23.80
CA MET A 400 8.10 17.31 -24.37
C MET A 400 7.01 17.24 -25.46
N ARG A 401 5.96 18.06 -25.36
CA ARG A 401 4.88 18.13 -26.37
C ARG A 401 5.31 18.81 -27.66
N ARG A 402 6.27 19.73 -27.60
CA ARG A 402 6.80 20.45 -28.77
C ARG A 402 7.80 19.64 -29.60
N GLY A 403 8.23 18.49 -29.08
CA GLY A 403 9.10 17.55 -29.81
C GLY A 403 10.58 17.62 -29.45
N GLY A 404 10.94 18.33 -28.38
CA GLY A 404 12.35 18.61 -28.05
C GLY A 404 12.80 19.91 -28.66
#